data_AF-A0A9P7HET8-F1
#
_entry.id   AF-A0A9P7HET8-F1
#
_cell.length_a   1.000
_cell.length_b   1.000
_cell.length_c   1.000
_cell.angle_alpha   90.00
_cell.angle_beta   90.00
_cell.angle_gamma   90.00
#
_symmetry.space_group_name_H-M   'P 1'
#
loop_
_entity.id
_entity.type
_entity.pdbx_description
1 polymer ?
#
loop_
_entity_poly.entity_id
_entity_poly.type
_entity_poly.pdbx_seq_one_letter_code
_entity_poly.pdbx_strand_id
1 'polypeptide(L)'
;MSVFWYCMNDSGFPTADDQDKVRKTLQSKAKRKVLIIEGPEINEDSYSKLMAIRKSCKPGSSCTGLQIQETISNLFAPYMAEIARQFREGLFVPWVPLLENLLSISNDFNTAAQNLGSPFLGFKSRYDYATQTSCVELGSCDRPAVSSFFKQVGDIVNNIQLIYKMRAPDTASNLLTTYIKEAQDANTAAEELPDESASADLFRGGEIQTVQDLFKFVPIVDRTFLLQRKIGWVVDFYAGYSAENRDIVTSTFNSLVAVSDSSSAAIEKELNIKERPENDDLLQQIIMMKTVMRRDLDDHLSALKQALKRYDDQIAKSSFGPGKSGVVMEPSVIGYQRWAKIPKMAMPCSKQITKTFNKSGFSKTFSFTEYSKCMFEGATAYYPKLQIPYIRLTM
;
A
#
# COMPACT_ATOMS: atom_id res chain seq x y z
N MET A 1 28.30 -17.53 33.94
CA MET A 1 26.87 -17.31 33.65
C MET A 1 25.97 -18.51 33.93
N SER A 2 26.48 -19.74 34.10
CA SER A 2 25.67 -20.94 34.38
C SER A 2 24.98 -20.97 35.75
N VAL A 3 25.57 -20.37 36.79
CA VAL A 3 25.04 -20.45 38.17
C VAL A 3 23.79 -19.59 38.39
N PHE A 4 23.70 -18.43 37.73
CA PHE A 4 22.55 -17.52 37.87
C PHE A 4 21.29 -18.07 37.19
N TRP A 5 21.46 -18.76 36.05
CA TRP A 5 20.37 -19.39 35.31
C TRP A 5 19.83 -20.62 36.04
N TYR A 6 20.72 -21.45 36.61
CA TYR A 6 20.34 -22.62 37.42
C TYR A 6 19.57 -22.23 38.70
N CYS A 7 19.99 -21.16 39.39
CA CYS A 7 19.28 -20.67 40.58
C CYS A 7 17.89 -20.10 40.28
N MET A 8 17.65 -19.56 39.09
CA MET A 8 16.38 -18.92 38.73
C MET A 8 15.35 -19.90 38.14
N ASN A 9 15.80 -20.90 37.37
CA ASN A 9 14.89 -21.86 36.71
C ASN A 9 14.76 -23.20 37.45
N ASP A 10 15.83 -23.73 38.04
CA ASP A 10 15.82 -25.06 38.68
C ASP A 10 15.70 -24.98 40.22
N SER A 11 15.84 -23.79 40.81
CA SER A 11 15.73 -23.57 42.28
C SER A 11 15.08 -22.23 42.66
N GLY A 12 14.48 -21.52 41.71
CA GLY A 12 13.89 -20.19 41.88
C GLY A 12 12.39 -20.23 42.22
N PHE A 13 11.80 -19.05 42.47
CA PHE A 13 10.35 -18.96 42.65
C PHE A 13 9.62 -19.14 41.32
N PRO A 14 8.46 -19.83 41.28
CA PRO A 14 7.65 -19.93 40.07
C PRO A 14 7.32 -18.54 39.52
N THR A 15 7.65 -18.31 38.25
CA THR A 15 7.35 -17.05 37.56
C THR A 15 6.06 -17.17 36.76
N ALA A 16 5.28 -16.10 36.75
CA ALA A 16 4.10 -15.91 35.92
C ALA A 16 4.29 -14.64 35.06
N ASP A 17 3.54 -14.54 33.98
CA ASP A 17 3.58 -13.40 33.07
C ASP A 17 2.21 -13.12 32.44
N ASP A 18 2.09 -11.94 31.82
CA ASP A 18 0.91 -11.54 31.06
C ASP A 18 1.14 -11.53 29.54
N GLN A 19 2.13 -12.27 29.03
CA GLN A 19 2.53 -12.30 27.63
C GLN A 19 1.36 -12.67 26.71
N ASP A 20 0.64 -13.75 27.01
CA ASP A 20 -0.52 -14.20 26.22
C ASP A 20 -1.64 -13.15 26.18
N LYS A 21 -1.86 -12.45 27.29
CA LYS A 21 -2.86 -11.38 27.38
C LYS A 21 -2.45 -10.20 26.50
N VAL A 22 -1.17 -9.85 26.52
CA VAL A 22 -0.60 -8.78 25.70
C VAL A 22 -0.67 -9.14 24.21
N ARG A 23 -0.28 -10.36 23.81
CA ARG A 23 -0.40 -10.84 22.42
C ARG A 23 -1.86 -10.87 21.96
N LYS A 24 -2.80 -11.34 22.78
CA LYS A 24 -4.25 -11.27 22.45
C LYS A 24 -4.73 -9.83 22.26
N THR A 25 -4.22 -8.89 23.05
CA THR A 25 -4.53 -7.46 22.92
C THR A 25 -3.93 -6.87 21.65
N LEU A 26 -2.76 -7.34 21.23
CA LEU A 26 -2.14 -6.92 19.99
C LEU A 26 -2.91 -7.45 18.78
N GLN A 27 -3.25 -8.74 18.78
CA GLN A 27 -4.03 -9.39 17.74
C GLN A 27 -5.45 -8.82 17.62
N SER A 28 -6.08 -8.38 18.71
CA SER A 28 -7.39 -7.72 18.65
C SER A 28 -7.35 -6.32 17.99
N LYS A 29 -6.17 -5.73 17.81
CA LYS A 29 -5.99 -4.51 17.01
C LYS A 29 -6.00 -4.78 15.51
N ALA A 30 -5.76 -6.02 15.07
CA ALA A 30 -5.89 -6.41 13.68
C ALA A 30 -7.36 -6.27 13.25
N LYS A 31 -7.59 -5.61 12.11
CA LYS A 31 -8.92 -5.31 11.56
C LYS A 31 -8.86 -5.45 10.04
N ARG A 32 -10.01 -5.32 9.35
CA ARG A 32 -10.16 -5.49 7.89
C ARG A 32 -9.18 -4.67 7.01
N LYS A 33 -8.47 -3.68 7.56
CA LYS A 33 -7.46 -2.86 6.89
C LYS A 33 -6.21 -2.59 7.75
N VAL A 34 -6.06 -3.36 8.83
CA VAL A 34 -4.95 -3.20 9.77
C VAL A 34 -4.33 -4.56 10.02
N LEU A 35 -3.09 -4.75 9.57
CA LEU A 35 -2.29 -5.92 9.88
C LEU A 35 -1.32 -5.59 11.00
N ILE A 36 -1.03 -6.59 11.82
CA ILE A 36 0.00 -6.50 12.85
C ILE A 36 1.03 -7.58 12.57
N ILE A 37 2.26 -7.15 12.28
CA ILE A 37 3.39 -8.03 12.02
C ILE A 37 4.27 -8.02 13.26
N GLU A 38 4.29 -9.12 14.00
CA GLU A 38 5.13 -9.29 15.17
C GLU A 38 6.58 -9.55 14.77
N GLY A 39 7.51 -8.87 15.45
CA GLY A 39 8.93 -9.10 15.34
C GLY A 39 9.46 -9.95 16.52
N PRO A 40 10.78 -10.09 16.62
CA PRO A 40 11.36 -10.99 17.60
C PRO A 40 11.22 -10.46 19.02
N GLU A 41 10.79 -11.34 19.91
CA GLU A 41 10.69 -11.01 21.33
C GLU A 41 12.05 -10.75 21.98
N ILE A 42 12.11 -9.64 22.72
CA ILE A 42 13.31 -9.20 23.43
C ILE A 42 13.18 -9.57 24.90
N ASN A 43 13.71 -10.75 25.21
CA ASN A 43 13.93 -11.23 26.57
C ASN A 43 15.28 -10.73 27.13
N GLU A 44 15.60 -11.08 28.38
CA GLU A 44 16.83 -10.65 29.05
C GLU A 44 18.11 -11.11 28.32
N ASP A 45 18.11 -12.32 27.75
CA ASP A 45 19.25 -12.86 27.01
C ASP A 45 19.48 -12.09 25.70
N SER A 46 18.45 -11.97 24.86
CA SER A 46 18.49 -11.19 23.61
C SER A 46 18.89 -9.74 23.87
N TYR A 47 18.33 -9.12 24.91
CA TYR A 47 18.68 -7.75 25.30
C TYR A 47 20.17 -7.63 25.66
N SER A 48 20.70 -8.57 26.46
CA SER A 48 22.11 -8.55 26.86
C SER A 48 23.06 -8.66 25.68
N LYS A 49 22.75 -9.53 24.71
CA LYS A 49 23.53 -9.73 23.47
C LYS A 49 23.49 -8.49 22.58
N LEU A 50 22.30 -7.91 22.35
CA LEU A 50 22.14 -6.68 21.58
C LEU A 50 22.88 -5.50 22.23
N MET A 51 22.85 -5.38 23.56
CA MET A 51 23.58 -4.35 24.28
C MET A 51 25.11 -4.56 24.24
N ALA A 52 25.57 -5.81 24.27
CA ALA A 52 26.99 -6.11 24.09
C ALA A 52 27.48 -5.68 22.70
N ILE A 53 26.72 -6.00 21.64
CA ILE A 53 26.99 -5.55 20.27
C ILE A 53 27.00 -4.03 20.18
N ARG A 54 25.97 -3.34 20.71
CA ARG A 54 25.91 -1.88 20.68
C ARG A 54 27.09 -1.22 21.40
N LYS A 55 27.56 -1.81 22.50
CA LYS A 55 28.75 -1.32 23.22
C LYS A 55 30.04 -1.55 22.46
N SER A 56 30.16 -2.65 21.73
CA SER A 56 31.35 -3.01 20.97
C SER A 56 31.42 -2.33 19.59
N CYS A 57 30.28 -1.98 18.98
CA CYS A 57 30.14 -1.33 17.66
C CYS A 57 29.96 0.20 17.73
N LYS A 58 30.67 0.90 18.62
CA LYS A 58 30.63 2.37 18.63
C LYS A 58 31.22 2.94 17.32
N PRO A 59 30.79 4.13 16.87
CA PRO A 59 31.41 4.79 15.72
C PRO A 59 32.94 4.85 15.89
N GLY A 60 33.68 4.27 14.93
CA GLY A 60 35.14 4.16 14.96
C GLY A 60 35.73 2.89 15.62
N SER A 61 34.92 1.90 16.01
CA SER A 61 35.41 0.62 16.55
C SER A 61 35.38 -0.54 15.54
N SER A 62 36.24 -1.53 15.75
CA SER A 62 36.27 -2.78 14.98
C SER A 62 35.40 -3.85 15.65
N CYS A 63 34.08 -3.75 15.51
CA CYS A 63 33.22 -4.87 15.89
C CYS A 63 33.18 -5.94 14.80
N THR A 64 33.23 -7.21 15.20
CA THR A 64 33.22 -8.38 14.31
C THR A 64 31.81 -8.59 13.78
N GLY A 65 31.61 -8.46 12.47
CA GLY A 65 30.28 -8.59 11.86
C GLY A 65 29.67 -9.98 12.03
N LEU A 66 30.49 -11.06 12.02
CA LEU A 66 30.03 -12.45 12.20
C LEU A 66 29.20 -12.64 13.47
N GLN A 67 29.62 -12.08 14.61
CA GLN A 67 28.88 -12.20 15.88
C GLN A 67 27.55 -11.45 15.85
N ILE A 68 27.50 -10.33 15.12
CA ILE A 68 26.28 -9.54 14.92
C ILE A 68 25.32 -10.35 14.06
N GLN A 69 25.78 -10.83 12.91
CA GLN A 69 24.97 -11.58 11.97
C GLN A 69 24.43 -12.86 12.61
N GLU A 70 25.23 -13.60 13.38
CA GLU A 70 24.78 -14.79 14.10
C GLU A 70 23.71 -14.44 15.13
N THR A 71 23.91 -13.36 15.90
CA THR A 71 22.93 -12.91 16.90
C THR A 71 21.61 -12.51 16.24
N ILE A 72 21.66 -11.73 15.16
CA ILE A 72 20.48 -11.27 14.43
C ILE A 72 19.78 -12.46 13.74
N SER A 73 20.53 -13.33 13.07
CA SER A 73 19.99 -14.54 12.43
C SER A 73 19.24 -15.42 13.42
N ASN A 74 19.84 -15.71 14.57
CA ASN A 74 19.21 -16.52 15.61
C ASN A 74 17.96 -15.85 16.21
N LEU A 75 17.99 -14.52 16.34
CA LEU A 75 16.87 -13.75 16.87
C LEU A 75 15.67 -13.74 15.91
N PHE A 76 15.91 -13.61 14.60
CA PHE A 76 14.87 -13.48 13.57
C PHE A 76 14.43 -14.80 12.95
N ALA A 77 15.25 -15.85 12.96
CA ALA A 77 14.95 -17.15 12.35
C ALA A 77 13.53 -17.68 12.63
N PRO A 78 12.99 -17.65 13.88
CA PRO A 78 11.65 -18.17 14.12
C PRO A 78 10.51 -17.24 13.64
N TYR A 79 10.81 -16.02 13.22
CA TYR A 79 9.81 -15.01 12.83
C TYR A 79 9.80 -14.69 11.33
N MET A 80 10.92 -14.88 10.61
CA MET A 80 11.06 -14.42 9.23
C MET A 80 10.03 -14.98 8.27
N ALA A 81 9.69 -16.27 8.37
CA ALA A 81 8.69 -16.88 7.51
C ALA A 81 7.30 -16.23 7.67
N GLU A 82 6.91 -15.91 8.91
CA GLU A 82 5.63 -15.27 9.21
C GLU A 82 5.64 -13.79 8.82
N ILE A 83 6.73 -13.07 9.11
CA ILE A 83 6.92 -11.68 8.65
C ILE A 83 6.78 -11.63 7.12
N ALA A 84 7.54 -12.45 6.41
CA ALA A 84 7.48 -12.52 4.95
C ALA A 84 6.05 -12.83 4.48
N ARG A 85 5.41 -13.87 5.01
CA ARG A 85 4.04 -14.25 4.65
C ARG A 85 3.04 -13.08 4.79
N GLN A 86 3.13 -12.31 5.87
CA GLN A 86 2.25 -11.15 6.09
C GLN A 86 2.48 -10.03 5.06
N PHE A 87 3.74 -9.75 4.70
CA PHE A 87 4.05 -8.80 3.60
C PHE A 87 3.52 -9.30 2.26
N ARG A 88 3.72 -10.60 1.96
CA ARG A 88 3.28 -11.22 0.71
C ARG A 88 1.76 -11.14 0.56
N GLU A 89 1.03 -11.69 1.52
CA GLU A 89 -0.44 -11.75 1.47
C GLU A 89 -1.09 -10.38 1.64
N GLY A 90 -0.53 -9.54 2.52
CA GLY A 90 -1.09 -8.23 2.84
C GLY A 90 -0.86 -7.18 1.76
N LEU A 91 0.27 -7.24 1.05
CA LEU A 91 0.72 -6.14 0.18
C LEU A 91 1.03 -6.61 -1.25
N PHE A 92 1.91 -7.59 -1.45
CA PHE A 92 2.35 -7.94 -2.81
C PHE A 92 1.28 -8.65 -3.63
N VAL A 93 0.54 -9.58 -3.01
CA VAL A 93 -0.60 -10.28 -3.65
C VAL A 93 -1.66 -9.29 -4.17
N PRO A 94 -2.06 -8.23 -3.46
CA PRO A 94 -2.97 -7.24 -4.02
C PRO A 94 -2.30 -6.22 -4.96
N TRP A 95 -1.01 -5.90 -4.80
CA TRP A 95 -0.35 -4.89 -5.64
C TRP A 95 -0.01 -5.37 -7.04
N VAL A 96 0.47 -6.61 -7.19
CA VAL A 96 0.86 -7.14 -8.52
C VAL A 96 -0.32 -7.13 -9.50
N PRO A 97 -1.51 -7.68 -9.16
CA PRO A 97 -2.67 -7.65 -10.04
C PRO A 97 -3.18 -6.23 -10.31
N LEU A 98 -3.08 -5.31 -9.34
CA LEU A 98 -3.43 -3.91 -9.57
C LEU A 98 -2.57 -3.32 -10.69
N LEU A 99 -1.25 -3.48 -10.61
CA LEU A 99 -0.32 -2.94 -11.60
C LEU A 99 -0.47 -3.62 -12.97
N GLU A 100 -0.63 -4.95 -13.00
CA GLU A 100 -0.88 -5.72 -14.22
C GLU A 100 -2.20 -5.29 -14.90
N ASN A 101 -3.25 -5.06 -14.11
CA ASN A 101 -4.52 -4.58 -14.64
C ASN A 101 -4.38 -3.18 -15.24
N LEU A 102 -3.69 -2.25 -14.56
CA LEU A 102 -3.44 -0.91 -15.11
C LEU A 102 -2.64 -0.98 -16.42
N LEU A 103 -1.67 -1.89 -16.51
CA LEU A 103 -0.87 -2.09 -17.71
C LEU A 103 -1.71 -2.66 -18.86
N SER A 104 -2.52 -3.68 -18.57
CA SER A 104 -3.46 -4.26 -19.55
C SER A 104 -4.46 -3.21 -20.04
N ILE A 105 -5.05 -2.41 -19.15
CA ILE A 105 -5.97 -1.33 -19.54
C ILE A 105 -5.26 -0.28 -20.41
N SER A 106 -4.00 0.03 -20.12
CA SER A 106 -3.18 0.94 -20.95
C SER A 106 -2.98 0.41 -22.36
N ASN A 107 -2.68 -0.88 -22.49
CA ASN A 107 -2.51 -1.53 -23.79
C ASN A 107 -3.84 -1.57 -24.57
N ASP A 108 -4.95 -1.90 -23.90
CA ASP A 108 -6.28 -1.89 -24.50
C ASP A 108 -6.66 -0.49 -24.98
N PHE A 109 -6.43 0.54 -24.16
CA PHE A 109 -6.68 1.94 -24.51
C PHE A 109 -5.86 2.38 -25.72
N ASN A 110 -4.55 2.10 -25.71
CA ASN A 110 -3.66 2.45 -26.80
C ASN A 110 -4.05 1.75 -28.11
N THR A 111 -4.39 0.47 -28.04
CA THR A 111 -4.88 -0.31 -29.19
C THR A 111 -6.18 0.26 -29.75
N ALA A 112 -7.15 0.58 -28.89
CA ALA A 112 -8.42 1.15 -29.31
C ALA A 112 -8.24 2.51 -30.02
N ALA A 113 -7.41 3.40 -29.48
CA ALA A 113 -7.14 4.68 -30.12
C ALA A 113 -6.31 4.53 -31.41
N GLN A 114 -5.43 3.52 -31.52
CA GLN A 114 -4.72 3.21 -32.78
C GLN A 114 -5.72 2.75 -33.85
N ASN A 115 -6.58 1.81 -33.50
CA ASN A 115 -7.56 1.24 -34.41
C ASN A 115 -8.64 2.25 -34.84
N LEU A 116 -8.91 3.27 -34.02
CA LEU A 116 -9.78 4.39 -34.38
C LEU A 116 -9.23 5.25 -35.54
N GLY A 117 -7.90 5.35 -35.69
CA GLY A 117 -7.26 6.34 -36.55
C GLY A 117 -7.61 6.22 -38.04
N SER A 118 -7.43 5.04 -38.63
CA SER A 118 -7.71 4.83 -40.06
C SER A 118 -9.21 4.96 -40.41
N PRO A 119 -10.14 4.30 -39.67
CA PRO A 119 -11.57 4.51 -39.81
C PRO A 119 -11.99 5.97 -39.70
N PHE A 120 -11.45 6.69 -38.71
CA PHE A 120 -11.72 8.11 -38.52
C PHE A 120 -11.27 8.96 -39.70
N LEU A 121 -10.07 8.74 -40.24
CA LEU A 121 -9.59 9.51 -41.40
C LEU A 121 -10.46 9.28 -42.63
N GLY A 122 -10.91 8.04 -42.85
CA GLY A 122 -11.88 7.71 -43.90
C GLY A 122 -13.23 8.41 -43.69
N PHE A 123 -13.73 8.41 -42.45
CA PHE A 123 -14.97 9.09 -42.09
C PHE A 123 -14.86 10.62 -42.25
N LYS A 124 -13.76 11.22 -41.77
CA LYS A 124 -13.50 12.66 -41.90
C LYS A 124 -13.48 13.10 -43.35
N SER A 125 -12.80 12.35 -44.23
CA SER A 125 -12.77 12.66 -45.66
C SER A 125 -14.17 12.67 -46.29
N ARG A 126 -15.05 11.74 -45.89
CA ARG A 126 -16.46 11.74 -46.33
C ARG A 126 -17.24 12.94 -45.81
N TYR A 127 -17.05 13.28 -44.54
CA TYR A 127 -17.66 14.48 -43.95
C TYR A 127 -17.21 15.76 -44.67
N ASP A 128 -15.91 15.90 -44.93
CA ASP A 128 -15.35 17.05 -45.66
C ASP A 128 -15.93 17.11 -47.10
N TYR A 129 -16.02 15.97 -47.79
CA TYR A 129 -16.63 15.89 -49.12
C TYR A 129 -18.12 16.28 -49.10
N ALA A 130 -18.91 15.76 -48.16
CA ALA A 130 -20.33 16.06 -48.06
C ALA A 130 -20.58 17.54 -47.72
N THR A 131 -19.73 18.13 -46.88
CA THR A 131 -19.83 19.55 -46.48
C THR A 131 -19.32 20.52 -47.53
N GLN A 132 -18.30 20.17 -48.32
CA GLN A 132 -17.70 21.06 -49.32
C GLN A 132 -18.33 20.91 -50.72
N THR A 133 -18.70 19.70 -51.12
CA THR A 133 -19.19 19.41 -52.47
C THR A 133 -20.72 19.36 -52.46
N SER A 134 -21.32 18.31 -51.89
CA SER A 134 -22.78 18.10 -51.92
C SER A 134 -23.55 19.22 -51.23
N CYS A 135 -22.99 19.84 -50.18
CA CYS A 135 -23.67 20.90 -49.43
C CYS A 135 -23.63 22.28 -50.11
N VAL A 136 -22.46 22.68 -50.62
CA VAL A 136 -22.25 24.03 -51.18
C VAL A 136 -22.78 24.10 -52.61
N GLU A 137 -22.58 23.05 -53.42
CA GLU A 137 -23.02 23.04 -54.81
C GLU A 137 -24.56 23.01 -54.93
N LEU A 138 -25.26 22.41 -53.96
CA LEU A 138 -26.73 22.29 -53.97
C LEU A 138 -27.46 23.42 -53.22
N GLY A 139 -26.75 24.27 -52.46
CA GLY A 139 -27.37 25.33 -51.64
C GLY A 139 -28.40 24.84 -50.62
N SER A 140 -28.38 23.55 -50.29
CA SER A 140 -29.38 22.87 -49.45
C SER A 140 -28.97 22.76 -47.98
N CYS A 141 -27.76 23.19 -47.62
CA CYS A 141 -27.20 22.99 -46.27
C CYS A 141 -27.44 24.11 -45.26
N ASP A 142 -27.98 25.25 -45.70
CA ASP A 142 -28.45 26.30 -44.79
C ASP A 142 -29.80 25.97 -44.16
N ARG A 143 -30.44 24.89 -44.60
CA ARG A 143 -31.72 24.47 -44.04
C ARG A 143 -31.53 23.89 -42.63
N PRO A 144 -32.46 24.13 -41.69
CA PRO A 144 -32.23 23.92 -40.26
C PRO A 144 -31.85 22.48 -39.85
N ALA A 145 -32.54 21.46 -40.37
CA ALA A 145 -32.28 20.07 -40.01
C ALA A 145 -30.94 19.58 -40.58
N VAL A 146 -30.63 19.93 -41.83
CA VAL A 146 -29.37 19.59 -42.49
C VAL A 146 -28.20 20.27 -41.77
N SER A 147 -28.30 21.58 -41.53
CA SER A 147 -27.27 22.37 -40.84
C SER A 147 -27.01 21.84 -39.43
N SER A 148 -28.07 21.52 -38.67
CA SER A 148 -27.94 20.95 -37.33
C SER A 148 -27.23 19.60 -37.33
N PHE A 149 -27.53 18.73 -38.31
CA PHE A 149 -26.85 17.44 -38.45
C PHE A 149 -25.35 17.64 -38.70
N PHE A 150 -24.98 18.44 -39.70
CA PHE A 150 -23.55 18.67 -40.02
C PHE A 150 -22.79 19.32 -38.88
N LYS A 151 -23.42 20.23 -38.11
CA LYS A 151 -22.81 20.79 -36.91
C LYS A 151 -22.49 19.71 -35.87
N GLN A 152 -23.46 18.84 -35.56
CA GLN A 152 -23.24 17.74 -34.61
C GLN A 152 -22.16 16.77 -35.08
N VAL A 153 -22.16 16.43 -36.38
CA VAL A 153 -21.11 15.58 -36.95
C VAL A 153 -19.75 16.27 -36.92
N GLY A 154 -19.69 17.57 -37.21
CA GLY A 154 -18.47 18.36 -37.15
C GLY A 154 -17.87 18.40 -35.74
N ASP A 155 -18.71 18.57 -34.71
CA ASP A 155 -18.29 18.51 -33.30
C ASP A 155 -17.71 17.11 -32.96
N ILE A 156 -18.35 16.04 -33.44
CA ILE A 156 -17.84 14.67 -33.30
C ILE A 156 -16.48 14.51 -34.01
N VAL A 157 -16.35 14.99 -35.26
CA VAL A 157 -15.09 14.92 -36.02
C VAL A 157 -13.97 15.65 -35.29
N ASN A 158 -14.24 16.85 -34.79
CA ASN A 158 -13.27 17.66 -34.05
C ASN A 158 -12.82 16.96 -32.75
N ASN A 159 -13.76 16.36 -32.01
CA ASN A 159 -13.41 15.65 -30.80
C ASN A 159 -12.66 14.34 -31.09
N ILE A 160 -13.08 13.56 -32.09
CA ILE A 160 -12.37 12.34 -32.48
C ILE A 160 -10.95 12.69 -32.93
N GLN A 161 -10.74 13.81 -33.64
CA GLN A 161 -9.42 14.30 -34.05
C GLN A 161 -8.45 14.46 -32.86
N LEU A 162 -8.96 14.80 -31.68
CA LEU A 162 -8.19 14.85 -30.43
C LEU A 162 -8.03 13.44 -29.83
N ILE A 163 -9.12 12.65 -29.81
CA ILE A 163 -9.17 11.33 -29.17
C ILE A 163 -8.28 10.29 -29.86
N TYR A 164 -8.26 10.18 -31.19
CA TYR A 164 -7.50 9.11 -31.87
C TYR A 164 -5.97 9.25 -31.69
N LYS A 165 -5.51 10.43 -31.27
CA LYS A 165 -4.12 10.72 -30.90
C LYS A 165 -3.81 10.43 -29.43
N MET A 166 -4.83 10.21 -28.60
CA MET A 166 -4.64 9.88 -27.18
C MET A 166 -3.89 8.57 -27.03
N ARG A 167 -2.94 8.57 -26.10
CA ARG A 167 -2.16 7.41 -25.70
C ARG A 167 -1.90 7.51 -24.21
N ALA A 168 -2.07 6.41 -23.48
CA ALA A 168 -1.37 6.23 -22.22
C ALA A 168 0.14 6.28 -22.51
N PRO A 169 0.91 7.19 -21.87
CA PRO A 169 2.32 7.36 -22.16
C PRO A 169 3.13 6.09 -21.93
N ASP A 170 4.01 5.75 -22.88
CA ASP A 170 4.88 4.57 -22.78
C ASP A 170 5.75 4.60 -21.52
N THR A 171 6.16 5.79 -21.06
CA THR A 171 6.87 5.97 -19.80
C THR A 171 6.07 5.41 -18.62
N ALA A 172 4.77 5.65 -18.54
CA ALA A 172 3.93 5.14 -17.46
C ALA A 172 3.78 3.60 -17.54
N SER A 173 3.57 3.06 -18.74
CA SER A 173 3.50 1.61 -18.97
C SER A 173 4.81 0.89 -18.63
N ASN A 174 5.95 1.51 -18.94
CA ASN A 174 7.28 1.00 -18.58
C ASN A 174 7.48 1.01 -17.07
N LEU A 175 7.06 2.07 -16.38
CA LEU A 175 7.10 2.12 -14.91
C LEU A 175 6.22 1.04 -14.28
N LEU A 176 5.02 0.77 -14.80
CA LEU A 176 4.19 -0.35 -14.33
C LEU A 176 4.94 -1.67 -14.45
N THR A 177 5.56 -1.95 -15.61
CA THR A 177 6.35 -3.17 -15.82
C THR A 177 7.51 -3.27 -14.82
N THR A 178 8.23 -2.16 -14.59
CA THR A 178 9.29 -2.10 -13.58
C THR A 178 8.76 -2.40 -12.18
N TYR A 179 7.64 -1.79 -11.78
CA TYR A 179 7.11 -1.93 -10.41
C TYR A 179 6.47 -3.30 -10.18
N ILE A 180 5.90 -3.93 -11.20
CA ILE A 180 5.47 -5.34 -11.15
C ILE A 180 6.67 -6.22 -10.81
N LYS A 181 7.78 -6.04 -11.53
CA LYS A 181 9.00 -6.80 -11.27
C LYS A 181 9.57 -6.51 -9.88
N GLU A 182 9.67 -5.25 -9.47
CA GLU A 182 10.13 -4.88 -8.13
C GLU A 182 9.26 -5.53 -7.03
N ALA A 183 7.94 -5.61 -7.22
CA ALA A 183 7.04 -6.29 -6.28
C ALA A 183 7.27 -7.81 -6.23
N GLN A 184 7.51 -8.44 -7.37
CA GLN A 184 7.82 -9.87 -7.47
C GLN A 184 9.20 -10.21 -6.88
N ASP A 185 10.20 -9.37 -7.13
CA ASP A 185 11.55 -9.50 -6.57
C ASP A 185 11.49 -9.32 -5.04
N ALA A 186 10.74 -8.32 -4.55
CA ALA A 186 10.50 -8.11 -3.11
C ALA A 186 9.83 -9.34 -2.47
N ASN A 187 8.83 -9.93 -3.12
CA ASN A 187 8.16 -11.15 -2.67
C ASN A 187 9.13 -12.34 -2.52
N THR A 188 10.04 -12.51 -3.48
CA THR A 188 11.05 -13.58 -3.49
C THR A 188 12.07 -13.38 -2.36
N ALA A 189 12.51 -12.14 -2.16
CA ALA A 189 13.52 -11.79 -1.16
C ALA A 189 12.96 -11.47 0.23
N ALA A 190 11.67 -11.72 0.49
CA ALA A 190 10.99 -11.29 1.72
C ALA A 190 11.55 -11.94 3.01
N GLU A 191 12.24 -13.08 2.90
CA GLU A 191 12.83 -13.83 4.01
C GLU A 191 14.33 -13.53 4.20
N GLU A 192 14.92 -12.69 3.35
CA GLU A 192 16.33 -12.33 3.45
C GLU A 192 16.59 -11.43 4.65
N LEU A 193 17.69 -11.70 5.37
CA LEU A 193 18.28 -10.79 6.34
C LEU A 193 19.50 -10.09 5.70
N PRO A 194 19.94 -8.93 6.23
CA PRO A 194 21.15 -8.28 5.75
C PRO A 194 22.37 -9.19 5.93
N ASP A 195 23.33 -9.05 5.03
CA ASP A 195 24.63 -9.71 5.17
C ASP A 195 25.42 -9.17 6.36
N GLU A 196 26.62 -9.74 6.57
CA GLU A 196 27.51 -9.37 7.67
C GLU A 196 27.83 -7.86 7.70
N SER A 197 28.17 -7.28 6.55
CA SER A 197 28.59 -5.88 6.45
C SER A 197 27.42 -4.96 6.73
N ALA A 198 26.29 -5.19 6.05
CA ALA A 198 25.09 -4.40 6.22
C ALA A 198 24.57 -4.46 7.66
N SER A 199 24.64 -5.64 8.30
CA SER A 199 24.26 -5.79 9.71
C SER A 199 25.16 -4.98 10.64
N ALA A 200 26.48 -4.98 10.40
CA ALA A 200 27.43 -4.21 11.19
C ALA A 200 27.24 -2.69 11.00
N ASP A 201 26.94 -2.27 9.77
CA ASP A 201 26.77 -0.85 9.42
C ASP A 201 25.54 -0.24 10.10
N LEU A 202 24.46 -0.99 10.30
CA LEU A 202 23.31 -0.55 11.10
C LEU A 202 23.69 -0.19 12.54
N PHE A 203 24.61 -0.95 13.17
CA PHE A 203 25.10 -0.63 14.50
C PHE A 203 26.12 0.52 14.50
N ARG A 204 27.09 0.51 13.58
CA ARG A 204 28.12 1.57 13.48
C ARG A 204 27.52 2.94 13.15
N GLY A 205 26.53 2.96 12.27
CA GLY A 205 25.78 4.15 11.89
C GLY A 205 24.85 4.67 12.99
N GLY A 206 24.67 3.92 14.07
CA GLY A 206 23.76 4.31 15.16
C GLY A 206 22.29 4.20 14.78
N GLU A 207 21.95 3.39 13.79
CA GLU A 207 20.59 3.19 13.29
C GLU A 207 19.73 2.34 14.25
N ILE A 208 20.36 1.54 15.10
CA ILE A 208 19.71 0.69 16.11
C ILE A 208 19.79 1.35 17.49
N GLN A 209 18.72 2.04 17.91
CA GLN A 209 18.68 2.77 19.18
C GLN A 209 17.65 2.21 20.16
N THR A 210 16.56 1.67 19.62
CA THR A 210 15.36 1.17 20.30
C THR A 210 14.95 -0.20 19.74
N VAL A 211 14.07 -0.91 20.45
CA VAL A 211 13.64 -2.27 20.05
C VAL A 211 12.84 -2.27 18.74
N GLN A 212 12.10 -1.20 18.43
CA GLN A 212 11.42 -1.05 17.13
C GLN A 212 12.39 -0.93 15.95
N ASP A 213 13.62 -0.43 16.17
CA ASP A 213 14.63 -0.29 15.10
C ASP A 213 15.13 -1.66 14.61
N LEU A 214 14.83 -2.75 15.32
CA LEU A 214 15.18 -4.10 14.87
C LEU A 214 14.54 -4.44 13.52
N PHE A 215 13.42 -3.82 13.13
CA PHE A 215 12.86 -4.01 11.80
C PHE A 215 13.75 -3.49 10.66
N LYS A 216 14.79 -2.69 10.95
CA LYS A 216 15.83 -2.34 9.96
C LYS A 216 16.67 -3.55 9.53
N PHE A 217 16.68 -4.63 10.32
CA PHE A 217 17.22 -5.93 9.91
C PHE A 217 16.27 -6.74 9.03
N VAL A 218 15.11 -6.19 8.65
CA VAL A 218 14.15 -6.86 7.76
C VAL A 218 14.06 -6.02 6.49
N PRO A 219 14.95 -6.23 5.49
CA PRO A 219 15.06 -5.41 4.28
C PRO A 219 13.74 -5.22 3.53
N ILE A 220 12.83 -6.19 3.63
CA ILE A 220 11.51 -6.09 2.99
C ILE A 220 10.71 -4.88 3.49
N VAL A 221 10.91 -4.43 4.74
CA VAL A 221 10.22 -3.26 5.31
C VAL A 221 10.54 -2.01 4.49
N ASP A 222 11.83 -1.71 4.31
CA ASP A 222 12.30 -0.53 3.57
C ASP A 222 11.99 -0.65 2.07
N ARG A 223 12.22 -1.82 1.47
CA ARG A 223 11.87 -2.08 0.06
C ARG A 223 10.39 -1.82 -0.18
N THR A 224 9.53 -2.31 0.72
CA THR A 224 8.08 -2.11 0.61
C THR A 224 7.69 -0.65 0.79
N PHE A 225 8.32 0.07 1.72
CA PHE A 225 8.09 1.50 1.91
C PHE A 225 8.43 2.33 0.66
N LEU A 226 9.55 2.03 0.01
CA LEU A 226 9.93 2.70 -1.24
C LEU A 226 8.98 2.33 -2.39
N LEU A 227 8.67 1.04 -2.53
CA LEU A 227 7.81 0.53 -3.58
C LEU A 227 6.39 1.10 -3.49
N GLN A 228 5.79 1.18 -2.30
CA GLN A 228 4.45 1.77 -2.18
C GLN A 228 4.39 3.24 -2.64
N ARG A 229 5.46 4.01 -2.44
CA ARG A 229 5.51 5.41 -2.89
C ARG A 229 5.54 5.46 -4.40
N LYS A 230 6.36 4.62 -5.04
CA LYS A 230 6.42 4.46 -6.49
C LYS A 230 5.06 4.04 -7.08
N ILE A 231 4.40 3.06 -6.46
CA ILE A 231 3.06 2.61 -6.86
C ILE A 231 2.03 3.74 -6.72
N GLY A 232 2.04 4.46 -5.59
CA GLY A 232 1.14 5.59 -5.37
C GLY A 232 1.25 6.64 -6.48
N TRP A 233 2.48 7.00 -6.87
CA TRP A 233 2.73 7.98 -7.93
C TRP A 233 2.17 7.54 -9.29
N VAL A 234 2.41 6.29 -9.70
CA VAL A 234 1.90 5.82 -10.99
C VAL A 234 0.38 5.67 -10.98
N VAL A 235 -0.21 5.28 -9.84
CA VAL A 235 -1.67 5.22 -9.68
C VAL A 235 -2.29 6.62 -9.76
N ASP A 236 -1.71 7.62 -9.10
CA ASP A 236 -2.17 9.01 -9.17
C ASP A 236 -2.07 9.57 -10.60
N PHE A 237 -1.02 9.20 -11.34
CA PHE A 237 -0.91 9.52 -12.77
C PHE A 237 -2.12 8.98 -13.56
N TYR A 238 -2.47 7.70 -13.42
CA TYR A 238 -3.61 7.12 -14.13
C TYR A 238 -4.95 7.70 -13.67
N ALA A 239 -5.09 8.06 -12.39
CA ALA A 239 -6.27 8.75 -11.89
C ALA A 239 -6.42 10.12 -12.56
N GLY A 240 -5.34 10.91 -12.63
CA GLY A 240 -5.32 12.21 -13.31
C GLY A 240 -5.59 12.08 -14.81
N TYR A 241 -4.92 11.14 -15.48
CA TYR A 241 -5.11 10.88 -16.90
C TYR A 241 -6.56 10.48 -17.21
N SER A 242 -7.16 9.61 -16.39
CA SER A 242 -8.57 9.23 -16.54
C SER A 242 -9.50 10.43 -16.37
N ALA A 243 -9.31 11.22 -15.30
CA ALA A 243 -10.12 12.39 -15.00
C ALA A 243 -10.06 13.46 -16.12
N GLU A 244 -8.89 13.71 -16.68
CA GLU A 244 -8.70 14.69 -17.76
C GLU A 244 -9.38 14.28 -19.07
N ASN A 245 -9.37 12.98 -19.41
CA ASN A 245 -9.79 12.49 -20.72
C ASN A 245 -11.19 11.88 -20.76
N ARG A 246 -11.77 11.53 -19.60
CA ARG A 246 -13.07 10.83 -19.53
C ARG A 246 -14.20 11.60 -20.18
N ASP A 247 -14.32 12.89 -19.91
CA ASP A 247 -15.49 13.67 -20.31
C ASP A 247 -15.53 13.85 -21.83
N ILE A 248 -14.39 14.15 -22.46
CA ILE A 248 -14.31 14.28 -23.92
C ILE A 248 -14.60 12.94 -24.61
N VAL A 249 -14.04 11.83 -24.14
CA VAL A 249 -14.30 10.50 -24.73
C VAL A 249 -15.76 10.09 -24.54
N THR A 250 -16.30 10.28 -23.33
CA THR A 250 -17.68 9.88 -23.00
C THR A 250 -18.71 10.71 -23.74
N SER A 251 -18.55 12.03 -23.77
CA SER A 251 -19.47 12.94 -24.48
C SER A 251 -19.43 12.71 -25.99
N THR A 252 -18.25 12.45 -26.56
CA THR A 252 -18.10 12.14 -27.99
C THR A 252 -18.76 10.81 -28.35
N PHE A 253 -18.56 9.77 -27.55
CA PHE A 253 -19.24 8.49 -27.73
C PHE A 253 -20.77 8.65 -27.66
N ASN A 254 -21.27 9.33 -26.64
CA ASN A 254 -22.72 9.53 -26.48
C ASN A 254 -23.32 10.35 -27.64
N SER A 255 -22.59 11.37 -28.13
CA SER A 255 -23.00 12.18 -29.27
C SER A 255 -23.00 11.36 -30.56
N LEU A 256 -21.98 10.52 -30.77
CA LEU A 256 -21.90 9.62 -31.91
C LEU A 256 -23.11 8.68 -31.94
N VAL A 257 -23.43 8.03 -30.82
CA VAL A 257 -24.59 7.14 -30.70
C VAL A 257 -25.89 7.90 -30.97
N ALA A 258 -26.06 9.09 -30.37
CA ALA A 258 -27.26 9.89 -30.57
C ALA A 258 -27.47 10.30 -32.03
N VAL A 259 -26.40 10.69 -32.73
CA VAL A 259 -26.46 11.09 -34.14
C VAL A 259 -26.69 9.88 -35.04
N SER A 260 -25.98 8.77 -34.82
CA SER A 260 -26.09 7.57 -35.65
C SER A 260 -27.48 6.92 -35.55
N ASP A 261 -28.09 6.92 -34.36
CA ASP A 261 -29.42 6.37 -34.10
C ASP A 261 -30.58 7.36 -34.37
N SER A 262 -30.30 8.63 -34.65
CA SER A 262 -31.33 9.63 -34.91
C SER A 262 -32.24 9.28 -36.09
N SER A 263 -33.44 9.87 -36.20
CA SER A 263 -34.25 9.75 -37.42
C SER A 263 -33.80 10.76 -38.48
N SER A 264 -33.79 10.35 -39.75
CA SER A 264 -33.53 11.24 -40.89
C SER A 264 -34.79 11.88 -41.47
N ALA A 265 -35.98 11.63 -40.90
CA ALA A 265 -37.26 12.07 -41.49
C ALA A 265 -37.40 13.60 -41.63
N ALA A 266 -36.87 14.36 -40.66
CA ALA A 266 -36.87 15.82 -40.73
C ALA A 266 -35.97 16.33 -41.87
N ILE A 267 -34.80 15.69 -42.04
CA ILE A 267 -33.85 15.99 -43.12
C ILE A 267 -34.47 15.64 -44.48
N GLU A 268 -35.06 14.46 -44.63
CA GLU A 268 -35.73 14.03 -45.86
C GLU A 268 -36.86 14.98 -46.27
N LYS A 269 -37.72 15.35 -45.31
CA LYS A 269 -38.79 16.32 -45.53
C LYS A 269 -38.24 17.69 -45.96
N GLU A 270 -37.18 18.13 -45.29
CA GLU A 270 -36.52 19.40 -45.57
C GLU A 270 -35.82 19.39 -46.93
N LEU A 271 -35.25 18.28 -47.39
CA LEU A 271 -34.61 18.17 -48.70
C LEU A 271 -35.62 18.08 -49.87
N ASN A 272 -36.87 17.69 -49.60
CA ASN A 272 -37.97 17.68 -50.57
C ASN A 272 -37.61 16.95 -51.89
N ILE A 273 -37.08 15.74 -51.77
CA ILE A 273 -36.52 14.96 -52.89
C ILE A 273 -37.52 14.74 -54.04
N LYS A 274 -38.82 14.70 -53.75
CA LYS A 274 -39.88 14.59 -54.77
C LYS A 274 -39.86 15.75 -55.76
N GLU A 275 -39.57 16.96 -55.29
CA GLU A 275 -39.51 18.16 -56.12
C GLU A 275 -38.07 18.55 -56.49
N ARG A 276 -37.08 18.03 -55.75
CA ARG A 276 -35.63 18.26 -55.96
C ARG A 276 -34.84 16.95 -55.92
N PRO A 277 -34.91 16.12 -56.98
CA PRO A 277 -34.24 14.82 -57.02
C PRO A 277 -32.72 14.88 -56.81
N GLU A 278 -32.09 16.01 -57.17
CA GLU A 278 -30.67 16.27 -56.95
C GLU A 278 -30.25 16.24 -55.48
N ASN A 279 -31.19 16.45 -54.54
CA ASN A 279 -30.92 16.37 -53.11
C ASN A 279 -30.86 14.93 -52.56
N ASP A 280 -31.22 13.92 -53.35
CA ASP A 280 -31.17 12.52 -52.90
C ASP A 280 -29.72 12.10 -52.58
N ASP A 281 -28.73 12.54 -53.37
CA ASP A 281 -27.31 12.26 -53.08
C ASP A 281 -26.93 12.72 -51.67
N LEU A 282 -27.30 13.94 -51.30
CA LEU A 282 -27.04 14.48 -49.96
C LEU A 282 -27.72 13.65 -48.85
N LEU A 283 -28.98 13.21 -49.06
CA LEU A 283 -29.65 12.32 -48.11
C LEU A 283 -28.92 10.98 -47.98
N GLN A 284 -28.48 10.38 -49.09
CA GLN A 284 -27.72 9.13 -49.07
C GLN A 284 -26.37 9.31 -48.36
N GLN A 285 -25.67 10.43 -48.55
CA GLN A 285 -24.43 10.73 -47.81
C GLN A 285 -24.69 10.85 -46.31
N ILE A 286 -25.78 11.49 -45.89
CA ILE A 286 -26.19 11.60 -44.47
C ILE A 286 -26.47 10.22 -43.88
N ILE A 287 -27.23 9.38 -44.57
CA ILE A 287 -27.53 8.00 -44.13
C ILE A 287 -26.24 7.17 -44.06
N MET A 288 -25.37 7.31 -45.05
CA MET A 288 -24.09 6.61 -45.09
C MET A 288 -23.17 7.05 -43.94
N MET A 289 -23.08 8.34 -43.64
CA MET A 289 -22.29 8.84 -42.51
C MET A 289 -22.77 8.22 -41.18
N LYS A 290 -24.08 8.16 -40.96
CA LYS A 290 -24.66 7.52 -39.76
C LYS A 290 -24.32 6.04 -39.69
N THR A 291 -24.37 5.34 -40.81
CA THR A 291 -23.98 3.93 -40.92
C THR A 291 -22.50 3.73 -40.61
N VAL A 292 -21.62 4.56 -41.18
CA VAL A 292 -20.16 4.51 -40.96
C VAL A 292 -19.81 4.83 -39.51
N MET A 293 -20.44 5.84 -38.89
CA MET A 293 -20.25 6.12 -37.47
C MET A 293 -20.51 4.88 -36.61
N ARG A 294 -21.64 4.20 -36.84
CA ARG A 294 -22.03 3.02 -36.08
C ARG A 294 -21.13 1.81 -36.35
N ARG A 295 -20.75 1.59 -37.61
CA ARG A 295 -19.98 0.41 -38.02
C ARG A 295 -18.48 0.53 -37.70
N ASP A 296 -17.93 1.73 -37.91
CA ASP A 296 -16.48 1.91 -38.01
C ASP A 296 -15.88 2.70 -36.84
N LEU A 297 -16.69 3.44 -36.07
CA LEU A 297 -16.19 4.31 -34.97
C LEU A 297 -16.72 3.92 -33.58
N ASP A 298 -17.95 3.38 -33.50
CA ASP A 298 -18.64 3.05 -32.24
C ASP A 298 -17.80 2.17 -31.32
N ASP A 299 -17.41 0.98 -31.78
CA ASP A 299 -16.68 -0.01 -30.97
C ASP A 299 -15.36 0.54 -30.43
N HIS A 300 -14.64 1.32 -31.24
CA HIS A 300 -13.36 1.90 -30.84
C HIS A 300 -13.52 3.00 -29.77
N LEU A 301 -14.50 3.89 -29.93
CA LEU A 301 -14.80 4.90 -28.91
C LEU A 301 -15.39 4.27 -27.64
N SER A 302 -16.22 3.25 -27.79
CA SER A 302 -16.75 2.45 -26.68
C SER A 302 -15.61 1.81 -25.87
N ALA A 303 -14.64 1.19 -26.55
CA ALA A 303 -13.47 0.59 -25.91
C ALA A 303 -12.64 1.63 -25.14
N LEU A 304 -12.39 2.82 -25.71
CA LEU A 304 -11.70 3.92 -25.01
C LEU A 304 -12.45 4.38 -23.76
N LYS A 305 -13.77 4.59 -23.87
CA LYS A 305 -14.65 4.93 -22.75
C LYS A 305 -14.59 3.87 -21.66
N GLN A 306 -14.65 2.59 -22.03
CA GLN A 306 -14.59 1.47 -21.10
C GLN A 306 -13.22 1.37 -20.41
N ALA A 307 -12.12 1.61 -21.12
CA ALA A 307 -10.78 1.61 -20.52
C ALA A 307 -10.64 2.69 -19.44
N LEU A 308 -11.12 3.92 -19.69
CA LEU A 308 -11.13 5.00 -18.69
C LEU A 308 -12.01 4.66 -17.48
N LYS A 309 -13.12 3.94 -17.69
CA LYS A 309 -13.92 3.41 -16.58
C LYS A 309 -13.14 2.35 -15.79
N ARG A 310 -12.46 1.42 -16.47
CA ARG A 310 -11.67 0.37 -15.84
C ARG A 310 -10.51 0.92 -15.02
N TYR A 311 -9.84 2.00 -15.45
CA TYR A 311 -8.85 2.68 -14.61
C TYR A 311 -9.45 3.08 -13.27
N ASP A 312 -10.54 3.84 -13.28
CA ASP A 312 -11.18 4.30 -12.05
C ASP A 312 -11.68 3.15 -11.19
N ASP A 313 -12.26 2.11 -11.78
CA ASP A 313 -12.74 0.95 -11.04
C ASP A 313 -11.59 0.21 -10.32
N GLN A 314 -10.41 0.11 -10.95
CA GLN A 314 -9.22 -0.48 -10.32
C GLN A 314 -8.67 0.41 -9.21
N ILE A 315 -8.54 1.71 -9.48
CA ILE A 315 -8.00 2.69 -8.53
C ILE A 315 -8.91 2.79 -7.31
N ALA A 316 -10.24 2.83 -7.50
CA ALA A 316 -11.23 2.88 -6.44
C ALA A 316 -11.13 1.70 -5.48
N LYS A 317 -10.86 0.49 -5.99
CA LYS A 317 -10.71 -0.74 -5.18
C LYS A 317 -9.36 -0.85 -4.46
N SER A 318 -8.34 -0.10 -4.89
CA SER A 318 -6.99 -0.18 -4.32
C SER A 318 -6.81 0.65 -3.04
N SER A 319 -5.65 0.52 -2.39
CA SER A 319 -5.20 1.42 -1.31
C SER A 319 -4.57 2.71 -1.82
N PHE A 320 -4.43 2.88 -3.14
CA PHE A 320 -3.75 3.99 -3.79
C PHE A 320 -4.73 4.88 -4.59
N GLY A 321 -4.30 6.11 -4.85
CA GLY A 321 -5.05 7.10 -5.62
C GLY A 321 -5.45 8.33 -4.80
N PRO A 322 -6.13 9.28 -5.45
CA PRO A 322 -6.48 10.57 -4.84
C PRO A 322 -7.23 10.41 -3.51
N GLY A 323 -6.73 11.08 -2.47
CA GLY A 323 -7.32 11.05 -1.13
C GLY A 323 -7.07 9.77 -0.32
N LYS A 324 -6.22 8.85 -0.80
CA LYS A 324 -5.81 7.66 -0.06
C LYS A 324 -4.36 7.77 0.40
N SER A 325 -4.10 7.28 1.60
CA SER A 325 -2.75 7.36 2.22
C SER A 325 -1.79 6.26 1.75
N GLY A 326 -2.20 5.39 0.81
CA GLY A 326 -1.41 4.21 0.46
C GLY A 326 -1.36 3.23 1.63
N VAL A 327 -0.16 2.75 1.96
CA VAL A 327 0.06 1.80 3.06
C VAL A 327 0.91 2.45 4.15
N VAL A 328 0.31 2.72 5.31
CA VAL A 328 1.04 3.34 6.42
C VAL A 328 1.68 2.24 7.26
N MET A 329 3.01 2.29 7.43
CA MET A 329 3.78 1.38 8.28
C MET A 329 4.22 2.10 9.55
N GLU A 330 3.78 1.62 10.71
CA GLU A 330 4.09 2.21 12.02
C GLU A 330 4.80 1.15 12.89
N PRO A 331 6.14 1.13 12.92
CA PRO A 331 6.89 0.34 13.89
C PRO A 331 6.57 0.80 15.31
N SER A 332 6.39 -0.14 16.22
CA SER A 332 6.07 0.11 17.62
C SER A 332 6.52 -1.06 18.50
N VAL A 333 6.35 -0.93 19.80
CA VAL A 333 6.71 -1.94 20.79
C VAL A 333 5.57 -2.11 21.78
N ILE A 334 5.30 -3.35 22.16
CA ILE A 334 4.42 -3.65 23.29
C ILE A 334 5.22 -4.36 24.37
N GLY A 335 5.06 -3.92 25.62
CA GLY A 335 5.72 -4.52 26.77
C GLY A 335 4.81 -5.46 27.54
N TYR A 336 5.37 -6.53 28.09
CA TYR A 336 4.68 -7.44 29.01
C TYR A 336 5.49 -7.60 30.30
N GLN A 337 4.80 -7.92 31.39
CA GLN A 337 5.33 -7.96 32.74
C GLN A 337 5.50 -9.42 33.19
N ARG A 338 6.67 -9.74 33.74
CA ARG A 338 6.90 -10.99 34.48
C ARG A 338 6.89 -10.72 35.97
N TRP A 339 6.39 -11.65 36.76
CA TRP A 339 6.40 -11.56 38.21
C TRP A 339 6.51 -12.91 38.90
N ALA A 340 6.99 -12.92 40.13
CA ALA A 340 6.96 -14.09 41.00
C ALA A 340 6.17 -13.76 42.26
N LYS A 341 5.34 -14.71 42.71
CA LYS A 341 4.76 -14.64 44.05
C LYS A 341 5.83 -15.10 45.03
N ILE A 342 6.16 -14.23 45.96
CA ILE A 342 7.10 -14.56 47.02
C ILE A 342 6.38 -15.52 47.98
N PRO A 343 6.81 -16.79 48.08
CA PRO A 343 6.21 -17.71 49.03
C PRO A 343 6.50 -17.24 50.44
N LYS A 344 5.69 -17.72 51.37
CA LYS A 344 5.88 -17.46 52.78
C LYS A 344 7.31 -17.86 53.20
N MET A 345 8.13 -16.88 53.57
CA MET A 345 9.51 -17.11 53.99
C MET A 345 9.86 -16.32 55.25
N ALA A 346 10.78 -16.86 56.06
CA ALA A 346 11.29 -16.17 57.23
C ALA A 346 12.32 -15.12 56.81
N MET A 347 12.06 -13.86 57.11
CA MET A 347 13.00 -12.74 56.91
C MET A 347 13.47 -12.20 58.26
N PRO A 348 14.66 -11.59 58.33
CA PRO A 348 15.11 -10.89 59.53
C PRO A 348 14.30 -9.59 59.69
N CYS A 349 13.48 -9.54 60.73
CA CYS A 349 12.89 -8.30 61.22
C CYS A 349 13.74 -7.75 62.35
N SER A 350 13.73 -6.43 62.51
CA SER A 350 14.41 -5.77 63.63
C SER A 350 13.42 -4.98 64.46
N LYS A 351 13.61 -4.98 65.77
CA LYS A 351 12.89 -4.12 66.71
C LYS A 351 13.88 -3.51 67.68
N GLN A 352 13.72 -2.22 67.95
CA GLN A 352 14.43 -1.57 69.04
C GLN A 352 13.85 -2.03 70.37
N ILE A 353 14.70 -2.61 71.22
CA ILE A 353 14.32 -3.00 72.57
C ILE A 353 15.22 -2.27 73.56
N THR A 354 14.61 -1.84 74.66
CA THR A 354 15.28 -1.12 75.73
C THR A 354 15.27 -1.99 76.97
N LYS A 355 16.44 -2.35 77.49
CA LYS A 355 16.56 -3.10 78.76
C LYS A 355 17.32 -2.27 79.78
N THR A 356 16.80 -2.26 81.00
CA THR A 356 17.45 -1.63 82.16
C THR A 356 18.13 -2.71 82.98
N PHE A 357 19.44 -2.57 83.18
CA PHE A 357 20.23 -3.49 83.97
C PHE A 357 20.51 -2.88 85.34
N ASN A 358 20.16 -3.61 86.39
CA ASN A 358 20.34 -3.21 87.78
C ASN A 358 21.35 -4.13 88.46
N LYS A 359 22.40 -3.56 89.05
CA LYS A 359 23.34 -4.30 89.91
C LYS A 359 23.88 -3.39 91.01
N SER A 360 23.76 -3.82 92.26
CA SER A 360 24.36 -3.17 93.44
C SER A 360 24.15 -1.65 93.51
N GLY A 361 22.92 -1.18 93.35
CA GLY A 361 22.56 0.24 93.42
C GLY A 361 22.78 1.05 92.13
N PHE A 362 23.41 0.45 91.10
CA PHE A 362 23.54 1.05 89.78
C PHE A 362 22.41 0.57 88.85
N SER A 363 21.73 1.52 88.19
CA SER A 363 20.69 1.27 87.19
C SER A 363 21.05 2.01 85.90
N LYS A 364 21.18 1.29 84.78
CA LYS A 364 21.44 1.90 83.47
C LYS A 364 20.65 1.22 82.37
N THR A 365 20.09 2.04 81.51
CA THR A 365 19.23 1.62 80.39
C THR A 365 20.02 1.64 79.10
N PHE A 366 19.93 0.56 78.34
CA PHE A 366 20.54 0.43 77.02
C PHE A 366 19.47 0.05 76.01
N SER A 367 19.48 0.72 74.86
CA SER A 367 18.67 0.35 73.70
C SER A 367 19.54 -0.41 72.71
N PHE A 368 19.03 -1.52 72.21
CA PHE A 368 19.69 -2.32 71.19
C PHE A 368 18.68 -2.89 70.21
N THR A 369 19.16 -3.15 69.00
CA THR A 369 18.38 -3.80 67.96
C THR A 369 18.33 -5.30 68.21
N GLU A 370 17.15 -5.84 68.46
CA GLU A 370 16.93 -7.29 68.49
C GLU A 370 16.41 -7.73 67.13
N TYR A 371 17.03 -8.76 66.57
CA TYR A 371 16.60 -9.37 65.31
C TYR A 371 15.75 -10.60 65.61
N SER A 372 14.60 -10.69 64.96
CA SER A 372 13.71 -11.84 65.06
C SER A 372 13.33 -12.34 63.67
N LYS A 373 12.94 -13.63 63.58
CA LYS A 373 12.37 -14.17 62.35
C LYS A 373 10.93 -13.67 62.23
N CYS A 374 10.63 -12.92 61.19
CA CYS A 374 9.27 -12.59 60.82
C CYS A 374 8.88 -13.31 59.53
N MET A 375 7.60 -13.69 59.43
CA MET A 375 7.10 -14.31 58.20
C MET A 375 6.74 -13.21 57.21
N PHE A 376 7.40 -13.23 56.06
CA PHE A 376 7.08 -12.38 54.92
C PHE A 376 6.26 -13.22 53.93
N GLU A 377 5.05 -12.76 53.60
CA GLU A 377 4.09 -13.51 52.77
C GLU A 377 3.30 -12.54 51.89
N GLY A 378 2.91 -12.98 50.69
CA GLY A 378 1.95 -12.29 49.84
C GLY A 378 2.49 -11.15 48.98
N ALA A 379 3.80 -10.89 49.01
CA ALA A 379 4.42 -9.91 48.12
C ALA A 379 4.64 -10.47 46.71
N THR A 380 4.51 -9.59 45.71
CA THR A 380 4.79 -9.90 44.31
C THR A 380 6.09 -9.19 43.92
N ALA A 381 7.08 -9.96 43.46
CA ALA A 381 8.30 -9.41 42.87
C ALA A 381 8.09 -9.24 41.37
N TYR A 382 8.27 -8.03 40.86
CA TYR A 382 8.19 -7.73 39.43
C TYR A 382 9.59 -7.72 38.81
N TYR A 383 9.75 -8.42 37.69
CA TYR A 383 10.97 -8.40 36.89
C TYR A 383 10.96 -7.22 35.90
N PRO A 384 12.09 -6.88 35.26
CA PRO A 384 12.08 -5.93 34.15
C PRO A 384 11.07 -6.32 33.07
N LYS A 385 10.39 -5.33 32.48
CA LYS A 385 9.44 -5.57 31.39
C LYS A 385 10.17 -6.09 30.16
N LEU A 386 9.61 -7.11 29.53
CA LEU A 386 10.07 -7.64 28.26
C LEU A 386 9.28 -6.99 27.12
N GLN A 387 9.82 -7.03 25.90
CA GLN A 387 9.31 -6.25 24.78
C GLN A 387 9.10 -7.09 23.53
N ILE A 388 7.99 -6.86 22.83
CA ILE A 388 7.68 -7.44 21.53
C ILE A 388 7.56 -6.27 20.54
N PRO A 389 8.52 -6.08 19.61
CA PRO A 389 8.38 -5.14 18.51
C PRO A 389 7.29 -5.63 17.55
N TYR A 390 6.55 -4.70 16.96
CA TYR A 390 5.62 -5.02 15.88
C TYR A 390 5.53 -3.87 14.87
N ILE A 391 5.14 -4.17 13.63
CA ILE A 391 4.74 -3.17 12.64
C ILE A 391 3.22 -3.20 12.55
N ARG A 392 2.59 -2.03 12.68
CA ARG A 392 1.20 -1.83 12.32
C ARG A 392 1.14 -1.33 10.87
N LEU A 393 0.52 -2.13 10.01
CA LEU A 393 0.26 -1.77 8.61
C LEU A 393 -1.20 -1.35 8.45
N THR A 394 -1.44 -0.15 7.92
CA THR A 394 -2.79 0.35 7.62
C THR A 394 -2.97 0.55 6.11
N MET A 395 -4.06 0.00 5.54
CA MET A 395 -4.33 -0.09 4.09
C MET A 395 -5.57 0.66 3.60
#